data_AF-A0A0P7WMK0-F1
#
_entry.id   AF-A0A0P7WMK0-F1
#
_cell.length_a   1.000
_cell.length_b   1.000
_cell.length_c   1.000
_cell.angle_alpha   90.00
_cell.angle_beta   90.00
_cell.angle_gamma   90.00
#
_symmetry.space_group_name_H-M   'P 1'
#
loop_
_entity.id
_entity.type
_entity.pdbx_description
1 polymer ?
#
loop_
_entity_poly.entity_id
_entity_poly.type
_entity_poly.pdbx_seq_one_letter_code
_entity_poly.pdbx_strand_id
1 'polypeptide(L)'
;MSGTLVHIDEVTSGKETDYISGPNGTLARITNGVTTYLHPDILGSAQSGTNSSGVVQWREQYTPFGEEIQGIAANANQVGYTGHIRDDDTGLSYMQARYYDPVVGRFYSNDPVDMLGHMQPSNSDKVLNIKRD
;
A
#
# COMPACT_ATOMS: atom_id res chain seq x y z
N MET A 1 9.60 -18.00 -1.94
CA MET A 1 8.88 -16.75 -1.65
C MET A 1 9.87 -15.60 -1.88
N SER A 2 9.93 -15.06 -3.09
CA SER A 2 10.83 -13.93 -3.37
C SER A 2 10.03 -12.67 -3.09
N GLY A 3 10.42 -11.94 -2.04
CA GLY A 3 9.83 -10.64 -1.79
C GLY A 3 10.39 -9.60 -2.75
N THR A 4 9.55 -8.71 -3.25
CA THR A 4 10.01 -7.57 -4.06
C THR A 4 10.43 -6.46 -3.11
N LEU A 5 11.68 -5.99 -3.21
CA LEU A 5 12.13 -4.80 -2.52
C LEU A 5 11.49 -3.58 -3.19
N VAL A 6 10.73 -2.81 -2.41
CA VAL A 6 10.25 -1.49 -2.83
C VAL A 6 11.02 -0.48 -1.98
N HIS A 7 11.81 0.35 -2.64
CA HIS A 7 12.65 1.36 -2.00
C HIS A 7 11.98 2.72 -2.11
N ILE A 8 11.85 3.43 -0.99
CA ILE A 8 11.36 4.82 -0.95
C ILE A 8 12.46 5.67 -0.31
N ASP A 9 13.16 6.45 -1.12
CA ASP A 9 14.09 7.48 -0.66
C ASP A 9 13.29 8.75 -0.34
N GLU A 10 13.24 9.11 0.94
CA GLU A 10 12.73 10.42 1.35
C GLU A 10 13.92 11.41 1.35
N VAL A 11 14.13 12.03 0.18
CA VAL A 11 15.30 12.85 -0.25
C VAL A 11 15.47 14.17 0.54
N THR A 12 15.14 14.21 1.83
CA THR A 12 15.31 15.44 2.65
C THR A 12 15.95 15.21 4.03
N SER A 13 16.19 13.97 4.49
CA SER A 13 16.79 13.75 5.82
C SER A 13 17.72 12.54 5.97
N GLY A 14 18.37 12.08 4.89
CA GLY A 14 19.33 10.95 4.99
C GLY A 14 18.72 9.68 5.59
N LYS A 15 17.40 9.53 5.45
CA LYS A 15 16.61 8.40 5.95
C LYS A 15 16.37 7.47 4.78
N GLU A 16 17.07 6.34 4.79
CA GLU A 16 16.88 5.26 3.84
C GLU A 16 15.85 4.29 4.43
N THR A 17 14.78 4.01 3.70
CA THR A 17 13.74 3.07 4.13
C THR A 17 13.48 2.02 3.06
N ASP A 18 13.88 0.79 3.36
CA ASP A 18 13.62 -0.37 2.51
C ASP A 18 12.43 -1.17 3.02
N TYR A 19 11.57 -1.60 2.09
CA TYR A 19 10.45 -2.48 2.39
C TYR A 19 10.67 -3.86 1.77
N ILE A 20 10.52 -4.89 2.59
CA ILE A 20 10.52 -6.30 2.17
C ILE A 20 9.06 -6.73 2.05
N SER A 21 8.56 -6.89 0.82
CA SER A 21 7.16 -7.25 0.54
C SER A 21 7.02 -8.71 0.17
N GLY A 22 6.03 -9.41 0.72
CA GLY A 22 5.63 -10.77 0.33
C GLY A 22 4.35 -10.77 -0.51
N PRO A 23 3.79 -11.97 -0.80
CA PRO A 23 2.55 -12.11 -1.57
C PRO A 23 1.34 -11.39 -0.95
N ASN A 24 1.34 -11.24 0.38
CA ASN A 24 0.23 -10.71 1.17
C ASN A 24 0.55 -9.34 1.81
N GLY A 25 1.50 -8.59 1.23
CA GLY A 25 1.88 -7.25 1.72
C GLY A 25 3.27 -7.20 2.35
N THR A 26 3.57 -6.07 3.00
CA THR A 26 4.89 -5.78 3.60
C THR A 26 5.14 -6.64 4.84
N LEU A 27 6.28 -7.34 4.85
CA LEU A 27 6.71 -8.23 5.94
C LEU A 27 7.67 -7.54 6.91
N ALA A 28 8.54 -6.67 6.38
CA ALA A 28 9.51 -5.95 7.19
C ALA A 28 9.88 -4.62 6.55
N ARG A 29 10.28 -3.69 7.39
CA ARG A 29 10.84 -2.39 7.02
C ARG A 29 12.22 -2.25 7.65
N ILE A 30 13.19 -1.76 6.88
CA ILE A 30 14.52 -1.45 7.36
C ILE A 30 14.73 0.05 7.20
N THR A 31 14.83 0.77 8.32
CA THR A 31 15.10 2.21 8.31
C THR A 31 16.48 2.46 8.86
N ASN A 32 17.41 2.99 8.05
CA ASN A 32 18.81 3.21 8.43
C ASN A 32 19.46 1.99 9.10
N GLY A 33 19.22 0.78 8.55
CA GLY A 33 19.72 -0.48 9.09
C GLY A 33 18.93 -1.07 10.27
N VAL A 34 17.94 -0.36 10.82
CA VAL A 34 17.08 -0.86 11.90
C VAL A 34 15.86 -1.59 11.32
N THR A 35 15.74 -2.88 11.62
CA THR A 35 14.63 -3.72 11.13
C THR A 35 13.42 -3.65 12.06
N THR A 36 12.26 -3.38 11.48
CA THR A 36 10.93 -3.52 12.08
C THR A 36 10.16 -4.60 11.32
N TYR A 37 9.66 -5.61 12.01
CA TYR A 37 8.82 -6.67 11.42
C TYR A 37 7.36 -6.24 11.51
N LEU A 38 6.65 -6.26 10.38
CA LEU A 38 5.26 -5.85 10.29
C LEU A 38 4.36 -7.09 10.37
N HIS A 39 3.23 -6.94 11.06
CA HIS A 39 2.23 -7.98 11.24
C HIS A 39 0.92 -7.53 10.60
N PRO A 40 0.70 -7.86 9.31
CA PRO A 40 -0.50 -7.44 8.61
C PRO A 40 -1.69 -8.38 8.86
N ASP A 41 -2.90 -7.86 8.64
CA ASP A 41 -4.12 -8.66 8.52
C ASP A 41 -4.27 -9.28 7.11
N ILE A 42 -5.42 -9.92 6.87
CA ILE A 42 -5.71 -10.61 5.60
C ILE A 42 -5.81 -9.68 4.39
N LEU A 43 -6.07 -8.38 4.59
CA LEU A 43 -6.11 -7.37 3.54
C LEU A 43 -4.76 -6.70 3.33
N GLY A 44 -3.74 -7.09 4.12
CA GLY A 44 -2.43 -6.46 4.11
C GLY A 44 -2.34 -5.23 5.01
N SER A 45 -3.37 -4.91 5.80
CA SER A 45 -3.32 -3.76 6.70
C SER A 45 -2.35 -4.02 7.84
N ALA A 46 -1.36 -3.17 8.04
CA ALA A 46 -0.36 -3.39 9.08
C ALA A 46 -0.95 -3.11 10.48
N GLN A 47 -1.09 -4.14 11.31
CA GLN A 47 -1.75 -4.02 12.63
C GLN A 47 -0.73 -3.78 13.75
N SER A 48 0.52 -4.21 13.59
CA SER A 48 1.58 -3.92 14.56
C SER A 48 2.97 -4.09 13.97
N GLY A 49 3.95 -3.47 14.63
CA GLY A 49 5.37 -3.62 14.32
C GLY A 49 6.18 -4.06 15.53
N THR A 50 7.09 -5.01 15.35
CA THR A 50 8.00 -5.48 16.40
C THR A 50 9.46 -5.28 16.03
N ASN A 51 10.33 -5.02 17.01
CA ASN A 51 11.77 -5.00 16.80
C ASN A 51 12.36 -6.43 16.73
N SER A 52 13.68 -6.54 16.53
CA SER A 52 14.41 -7.81 16.49
C SER A 52 14.38 -8.63 17.79
N SER A 53 14.06 -8.00 18.92
CA SER A 53 13.85 -8.68 20.21
C SER A 53 12.40 -9.10 20.44
N GLY A 54 11.50 -8.87 19.48
CA GLY A 54 10.07 -9.20 19.58
C GLY A 54 9.25 -8.20 20.39
N VAL A 55 9.82 -7.05 20.76
CA VAL A 55 9.09 -6.00 21.49
C VAL A 55 8.24 -5.20 20.51
N VAL A 56 6.95 -5.07 20.82
CA VAL A 56 5.99 -4.26 20.06
C VAL A 56 6.38 -2.78 20.16
N GLN A 57 6.65 -2.17 19.00
CA GLN A 57 6.98 -0.75 18.88
C GLN A 57 5.73 0.10 18.69
N TRP A 58 4.77 -0.41 17.93
CA TRP A 58 3.51 0.26 17.63
C TRP A 58 2.42 -0.79 17.36
N ARG A 59 1.16 -0.38 17.50
CA ARG A 59 -0.02 -1.18 17.20
C ARG A 59 -1.13 -0.26 16.76
N GLU A 60 -1.82 -0.64 15.69
CA GLU A 60 -2.98 0.06 15.16
C GLU A 60 -4.10 -0.97 14.97
N GLN A 61 -5.34 -0.49 15.06
CA GLN A 61 -6.52 -1.28 14.71
C GLN A 61 -7.37 -0.42 13.78
N TYR A 62 -8.06 -1.05 12.83
CA TYR A 62 -8.88 -0.33 11.87
C TYR A 62 -10.34 -0.78 11.96
N THR A 63 -11.26 0.15 11.78
CA THR A 63 -12.64 -0.16 11.43
C THR A 63 -12.70 -0.82 10.04
N PRO A 64 -13.83 -1.42 9.63
CA PRO A 64 -13.95 -2.04 8.31
C PRO A 64 -13.68 -1.10 7.12
N PHE A 65 -13.77 0.21 7.32
CA PHE A 65 -13.47 1.22 6.29
C PHE A 65 -12.11 1.89 6.48
N GLY A 66 -11.30 1.46 7.44
CA GLY A 66 -9.93 1.94 7.61
C GLY A 66 -9.75 3.06 8.63
N GLU A 67 -10.79 3.45 9.37
CA GLU A 67 -10.64 4.45 10.44
C GLU A 67 -9.87 3.81 11.60
N GLU A 68 -8.85 4.50 12.09
CA GLU A 68 -8.01 3.95 13.16
C GLU A 68 -8.68 4.04 14.53
N ILE A 69 -8.74 2.91 15.20
CA ILE A 69 -9.23 2.74 16.56
C ILE A 69 -7.98 2.66 17.43
N GLN A 70 -7.59 3.78 18.04
CA GLN A 70 -6.35 4.02 18.83
C GLN A 70 -5.55 2.79 19.32
N GLY A 71 -4.22 2.88 19.21
CA GLY A 71 -3.29 1.91 19.82
C GLY A 71 -2.16 2.51 20.66
N ILE A 72 -1.13 1.71 20.92
CA ILE A 72 -0.03 2.01 21.87
C ILE A 72 0.85 3.16 21.38
N ALA A 73 1.07 3.22 20.06
CA ALA A 73 1.81 4.25 19.34
C ALA A 73 1.44 4.14 17.85
N ALA A 74 1.54 5.24 17.11
CA ALA A 74 1.24 5.29 15.68
C ALA A 74 2.46 4.89 14.82
N ASN A 75 2.21 4.22 13.70
CA ASN A 75 3.16 3.81 12.68
C ASN A 75 3.53 4.99 11.74
N ALA A 76 3.57 6.21 12.28
CA ALA A 76 3.43 7.49 11.56
C ALA A 76 3.98 7.58 10.12
N ASN A 77 3.13 7.98 9.17
CA ASN A 77 3.41 8.08 7.73
C ASN A 77 4.02 6.82 7.09
N GLN A 78 3.62 5.64 7.54
CA GLN A 78 4.10 4.36 7.00
C GLN A 78 2.93 3.51 6.47
N VAL A 79 3.26 2.33 5.97
CA VAL A 79 2.30 1.34 5.46
C VAL A 79 1.27 1.01 6.55
N GLY A 80 0.00 1.36 6.31
CA GLY A 80 -1.12 1.14 7.22
C GLY A 80 -2.23 0.32 6.56
N TYR A 81 -3.43 0.89 6.48
CA TYR A 81 -4.62 0.24 5.95
C TYR A 81 -4.43 -0.32 4.53
N THR A 82 -4.80 -1.58 4.33
CA THR A 82 -4.68 -2.35 3.08
C THR A 82 -3.30 -2.26 2.40
N GLY A 83 -2.24 -2.05 3.18
CA GLY A 83 -0.87 -1.95 2.65
C GLY A 83 -0.53 -0.60 2.00
N HIS A 84 -1.36 0.43 2.18
CA HIS A 84 -1.13 1.77 1.64
C HIS A 84 -0.60 2.73 2.69
N ILE A 85 0.14 3.74 2.24
CA ILE A 85 0.67 4.78 3.12
C ILE A 85 -0.48 5.68 3.54
N ARG A 86 -0.61 5.88 4.84
CA ARG A 86 -1.45 6.94 5.39
C ARG A 86 -0.62 8.20 5.56
N ASP A 87 -1.22 9.33 5.20
CA ASP A 87 -0.73 10.65 5.56
C ASP A 87 -1.40 11.04 6.89
N ASP A 88 -0.61 11.22 7.94
CA ASP A 88 -1.09 11.54 9.28
C ASP A 88 -1.58 12.98 9.40
N ASP A 89 -1.08 13.90 8.56
CA ASP A 89 -1.49 15.30 8.59
C ASP A 89 -2.92 15.47 8.06
N THR A 90 -3.30 14.66 7.06
CA THR A 90 -4.63 14.69 6.44
C THR A 90 -5.55 13.56 6.90
N GLY A 91 -5.00 12.47 7.43
CA GLY A 91 -5.73 11.25 7.77
C GLY A 91 -6.11 10.38 6.55
N LEU A 92 -5.60 10.70 5.35
CA LEU A 92 -5.97 10.02 4.11
C LEU A 92 -4.99 8.91 3.76
N SER A 93 -5.50 7.85 3.13
CA SER A 93 -4.66 6.78 2.59
C SER A 93 -4.39 7.00 1.11
N TYR A 94 -3.11 7.08 0.73
CA TYR A 94 -2.71 7.19 -0.67
C TYR A 94 -2.62 5.80 -1.31
N MET A 95 -3.58 5.50 -2.19
CA MET A 95 -3.70 4.21 -2.90
C MET A 95 -3.21 4.34 -4.34
N GLN A 96 -2.01 4.90 -4.52
CA GLN A 96 -1.29 5.10 -5.79
C GLN A 96 -1.92 6.11 -6.77
N ALA A 97 -3.19 5.96 -7.13
CA ALA A 97 -3.86 6.85 -8.07
C ALA A 97 -4.76 7.87 -7.38
N ARG A 98 -5.21 7.55 -6.16
CA ARG A 98 -6.26 8.31 -5.46
C ARG A 98 -6.01 8.32 -3.96
N TYR A 99 -6.51 9.38 -3.33
CA TYR A 99 -6.62 9.47 -1.87
C TYR A 99 -7.97 8.91 -1.42
N TYR A 100 -7.91 7.99 -0.47
CA TYR A 100 -9.05 7.36 0.18
C TYR A 100 -9.26 7.97 1.57
N ASP A 101 -10.50 8.36 1.86
CA ASP A 101 -10.94 8.85 3.16
C ASP A 101 -11.54 7.68 3.97
N PRO A 102 -10.90 7.25 5.06
CA PRO A 102 -11.39 6.17 5.90
C PRO A 102 -12.61 6.53 6.76
N VAL A 103 -12.84 7.82 7.05
CA VAL A 103 -13.97 8.29 7.85
C VAL A 103 -15.26 8.22 7.03
N VAL A 104 -15.19 8.60 5.75
CA VAL A 104 -16.35 8.56 4.83
C VAL A 104 -16.43 7.24 4.06
N GLY A 105 -15.32 6.50 3.99
CA GLY A 105 -15.22 5.21 3.30
C GLY A 105 -15.20 5.31 1.78
N ARG A 106 -14.56 6.35 1.20
CA ARG A 106 -14.51 6.55 -0.27
C ARG A 106 -13.29 7.32 -0.76
N PHE A 107 -13.05 7.28 -2.07
CA PHE A 107 -12.07 8.14 -2.73
C PHE A 107 -12.57 9.57 -2.92
N TYR A 108 -11.65 10.55 -2.84
CA TYR A 108 -11.95 11.95 -3.13
C TYR A 108 -11.99 12.31 -4.61
N SER A 109 -11.46 11.45 -5.47
CA SER A 109 -11.44 11.66 -6.92
C SER A 109 -12.13 10.52 -7.65
N ASN A 110 -12.67 10.85 -8.82
CA ASN A 110 -13.15 9.88 -9.79
C ASN A 110 -11.99 8.98 -10.25
N ASP A 111 -12.33 7.82 -10.79
CA ASP A 111 -11.32 6.94 -11.38
C ASP A 111 -10.62 7.64 -12.55
N PRO A 112 -9.28 7.72 -12.57
CA PRO A 112 -8.55 8.36 -13.66
C PRO A 112 -8.64 7.58 -14.98
N VAL A 113 -9.06 6.31 -14.96
CA VAL A 113 -9.40 5.59 -16.20
C VAL A 113 -10.78 6.06 -16.67
N ASP A 114 -10.77 7.04 -17.57
CA ASP A 114 -11.97 7.54 -18.25
C ASP A 114 -12.57 6.45 -19.16
N MET A 115 -13.84 6.60 -19.55
CA MET A 115 -14.55 5.67 -20.43
C MET A 115 -13.77 5.36 -21.72
N LEU A 116 -12.93 6.28 -22.19
CA LEU A 116 -12.08 6.09 -23.37
C LEU A 116 -11.05 4.95 -23.21
N GLY A 117 -10.57 4.70 -21.98
CA GLY A 117 -9.70 3.56 -21.66
C GLY A 117 -10.45 2.22 -21.62
N HIS A 118 -11.74 2.23 -21.30
CA HIS A 118 -12.61 1.05 -21.35
C HIS A 118 -13.18 0.77 -22.75
N MET A 119 -13.15 1.76 -23.65
CA MET A 119 -13.56 1.64 -25.06
C MET A 119 -12.39 1.29 -25.98
N GLN A 120 -11.36 0.58 -25.51
CA GLN A 120 -10.42 -0.05 -26.44
C GLN A 120 -11.22 -1.07 -27.27
N PRO A 121 -11.33 -0.91 -28.60
CA PRO A 121 -12.01 -1.89 -29.42
C PRO A 121 -11.27 -3.21 -29.27
N SER A 122 -12.03 -4.28 -29.02
CA SER A 122 -11.59 -5.66 -29.22
C SER A 122 -10.72 -5.71 -30.48
N ASN A 123 -9.48 -6.13 -30.27
CA ASN A 123 -8.45 -6.38 -31.27
C ASN A 123 -9.04 -6.86 -32.61
N SER A 124 -9.29 -5.96 -33.56
CA SER A 124 -9.76 -6.31 -34.90
C SER A 124 -8.62 -6.70 -35.83
N ASP A 125 -7.36 -6.66 -35.37
CA ASP A 125 -6.17 -6.98 -36.15
C ASP A 125 -5.80 -8.48 -36.10
N LYS A 126 -6.82 -9.34 -36.20
CA LYS A 126 -6.64 -10.66 -36.81
C LYS A 126 -7.48 -10.72 -38.09
N VAL A 127 -7.10 -9.90 -39.06
CA VAL A 127 -7.50 -10.12 -40.45
C VAL A 127 -6.98 -11.51 -40.84
N LEU A 128 -7.91 -12.46 -40.90
CA LEU A 128 -7.69 -13.81 -41.42
C LEU A 128 -7.11 -13.68 -42.83
N ASN A 129 -5.81 -13.97 -42.99
CA ASN A 129 -5.24 -14.33 -44.28
C ASN A 129 -5.77 -15.71 -44.68
N ILE A 130 -7.02 -15.77 -45.15
CA ILE A 130 -7.49 -16.89 -45.97
C ILE A 130 -6.78 -16.73 -47.31
N LYS A 131 -5.69 -17.47 -47.49
CA LYS A 131 -5.17 -17.76 -48.82
C LYS A 131 -6.31 -18.44 -49.59
N ARG A 132 -6.81 -17.76 -50.61
CA ARG A 132 -7.58 -18.43 -51.67
C ARG A 132 -6.57 -19.19 -52.53
N ASP A 133 -6.94 -20.41 -52.87
CA ASP A 133 -6.19 -21.38 -53.67
C ASP A 133 -5.68 -20.82 -55.00
#